data_AF-A0A2H0S1F3-F1
#
_entry.id   AF-A0A2H0S1F3-F1
#
_cell.length_a   1.000
_cell.length_b   1.000
_cell.length_c   1.000
_cell.angle_alpha   90.00
_cell.angle_beta   90.00
_cell.angle_gamma   90.00
#
_symmetry.space_group_name_H-M   'P 1'
#
loop_
_entity.id
_entity.type
_entity.pdbx_description
1 polymer ?
#
loop_
_entity_poly.entity_id
_entity_poly.type
_entity_poly.pdbx_seq_one_letter_code
_entity_poly.pdbx_strand_id
1 'polypeptide(L)'
;GNPWLMRDIVDALVHKKEVAESTVTSLTFAEKIPVILQHCALAVETKGEQRGMLEMRKHLASYVKGFDGASALRSELVQVERLEQVQSILCAA
;
A
#
# COMPACT_ATOMS: atom_id res chain seq x y z
N GLY A 1 3.32 -2.50 -7.81
CA GLY A 1 2.42 -1.41 -7.37
C GLY A 1 1.03 -1.87 -6.97
N ASN A 2 0.65 -3.14 -7.20
CA ASN A 2 -0.63 -3.69 -6.75
C ASN A 2 -0.39 -5.06 -6.08
N PRO A 3 -0.05 -5.11 -4.78
CA PRO A 3 0.19 -6.35 -4.05
C PRO A 3 -1.08 -7.21 -3.93
N TRP A 4 -2.26 -6.60 -4.06
CA TRP A 4 -3.55 -7.28 -3.91
C TRP A 4 -3.87 -8.23 -5.06
N LEU A 5 -3.27 -8.03 -6.24
CA LEU A 5 -3.41 -8.93 -7.37
C LEU A 5 -3.00 -10.37 -7.03
N MET A 6 -2.01 -10.56 -6.14
CA MET A 6 -1.58 -11.90 -5.76
C MET A 6 -2.69 -12.65 -5.01
N ARG A 7 -3.53 -11.94 -4.24
CA ARG A 7 -4.70 -12.54 -3.58
C ARG A 7 -5.72 -13.00 -4.61
N ASP A 8 -6.02 -12.16 -5.60
CA ASP A 8 -6.95 -12.51 -6.69
C ASP A 8 -6.47 -13.74 -7.47
N ILE A 9 -5.17 -13.83 -7.76
CA ILE A 9 -4.56 -14.99 -8.43
C ILE A 9 -4.72 -16.26 -7.59
N VAL A 10 -4.45 -16.21 -6.29
CA VAL A 10 -4.59 -17.36 -5.39
C VAL A 10 -6.06 -17.78 -5.27
N ASP A 11 -6.98 -16.83 -5.12
CA ASP A 11 -8.41 -17.12 -5.00
C ASP A 11 -8.96 -17.78 -6.28
N ALA A 12 -8.55 -17.31 -7.46
CA ALA A 12 -8.97 -17.90 -8.73
C ALA A 12 -8.34 -19.28 -8.97
N LEU A 13 -7.02 -19.44 -8.79
CA LEU A 13 -6.31 -20.65 -9.19
C LEU A 13 -6.35 -21.77 -8.14
N VAL A 14 -6.24 -21.42 -6.86
CA VAL A 14 -6.15 -22.39 -5.76
C VAL A 14 -7.53 -22.65 -5.17
N HIS A 15 -8.27 -21.59 -4.84
CA HIS A 15 -9.57 -21.72 -4.18
C HIS A 15 -10.73 -21.90 -5.15
N LYS A 16 -10.50 -21.79 -6.47
CA LYS A 16 -11.53 -21.91 -7.52
C LYS A 16 -12.71 -20.96 -7.29
N LYS A 17 -12.46 -19.80 -6.67
CA LYS A 17 -13.48 -18.78 -6.44
C LYS A 17 -13.67 -17.95 -7.70
N GLU A 18 -14.92 -17.71 -8.08
CA GLU A 18 -15.22 -16.68 -9.06
C GLU A 18 -15.00 -15.30 -8.43
N VAL A 19 -14.06 -14.54 -8.99
CA VAL A 19 -13.72 -13.19 -8.55
C VAL A 19 -14.56 -12.22 -9.38
N ALA A 20 -15.75 -11.87 -8.88
CA ALA A 20 -16.64 -10.92 -9.55
C ALA A 20 -16.07 -9.50 -9.57
N GLU A 21 -15.30 -9.14 -8.54
CA GLU A 21 -14.61 -7.86 -8.41
C GLU A 21 -13.21 -8.08 -7.84
N SER A 22 -12.20 -7.40 -8.38
CA SER A 22 -10.81 -7.53 -7.93
C SER A 22 -10.61 -6.97 -6.52
N THR A 23 -9.72 -7.60 -5.73
CA THR A 23 -9.40 -7.18 -4.36
C THR A 23 -9.02 -5.69 -4.27
N VAL A 24 -8.36 -5.15 -5.30
CA VAL A 24 -7.98 -3.72 -5.37
C VAL A 24 -9.17 -2.78 -5.29
N THR A 25 -10.29 -3.16 -5.89
CA THR A 25 -11.50 -2.34 -5.97
C THR A 25 -12.41 -2.60 -4.76
N SER A 26 -12.46 -3.85 -4.29
CA SER A 26 -13.32 -4.24 -3.18
C SER A 26 -12.83 -3.75 -1.81
N LEU A 27 -11.51 -3.59 -1.63
CA LEU A 27 -10.95 -3.14 -0.35
C LEU A 27 -11.10 -1.63 -0.13
N THR A 28 -11.58 -1.27 1.06
CA THR A 28 -11.56 0.10 1.58
C THR A 28 -10.13 0.59 1.78
N PHE A 29 -9.94 1.91 1.86
CA PHE A 29 -8.61 2.47 2.14
C PHE A 29 -8.05 1.98 3.48
N ALA A 30 -8.88 1.90 4.52
CA ALA A 30 -8.48 1.41 5.84
C ALA A 30 -7.95 -0.03 5.81
N GLU A 31 -8.59 -0.93 5.05
CA GLU A 31 -8.15 -2.33 4.90
C GLU A 31 -6.84 -2.47 4.12
N LYS A 32 -6.45 -1.44 3.35
CA LYS A 32 -5.20 -1.42 2.59
C LYS A 32 -4.02 -1.04 3.47
N ILE A 33 -4.23 -0.25 4.52
CA ILE A 33 -3.16 0.28 5.40
C ILE A 33 -2.24 -0.81 5.96
N PRO A 34 -2.73 -1.94 6.54
CA PRO A 34 -1.85 -2.96 7.11
C PRO A 34 -0.87 -3.54 6.08
N VAL A 35 -1.34 -3.79 4.86
CA VAL A 35 -0.51 -4.32 3.76
C VAL A 35 0.53 -3.29 3.32
N ILE A 36 0.15 -2.01 3.27
CA ILE A 36 1.08 -0.92 2.94
C ILE A 36 2.19 -0.82 3.98
N LEU A 37 1.85 -0.82 5.27
CA LEU A 37 2.81 -0.75 6.37
C LEU A 37 3.74 -1.96 6.41
N GLN A 38 3.20 -3.16 6.19
CA GLN A 38 4.00 -4.38 6.08
C GLN A 38 5.02 -4.29 4.93
N HIS A 39 4.62 -3.76 3.77
CA HIS A 39 5.54 -3.60 2.64
C HIS A 39 6.63 -2.57 2.94
N CYS A 40 6.30 -1.46 3.61
CA CYS A 40 7.29 -0.50 4.07
C CYS A 40 8.27 -1.14 5.07
N ALA A 41 7.77 -1.88 6.07
CA ALA A 41 8.62 -2.56 7.04
C ALA A 41 9.60 -3.54 6.38
N LEU A 42 9.12 -4.35 5.43
CA LEU A 42 9.98 -5.28 4.69
C LEU A 42 11.02 -4.53 3.84
N ALA A 43 10.66 -3.39 3.25
CA ALA A 43 11.61 -2.58 2.49
C ALA A 43 12.71 -2.00 3.40
N VAL A 44 12.36 -1.56 4.61
CA VAL A 44 13.31 -1.08 5.63
C VAL A 44 14.21 -2.22 6.11
N GLU A 45 13.65 -3.39 6.42
CA GLU A 45 14.39 -4.56 6.87
C GLU A 45 15.42 -5.02 5.82
N THR A 46 15.03 -5.04 4.55
CA THR A 46 15.87 -5.59 3.48
C THR A 46 16.92 -4.61 2.93
N LYS A 47 16.66 -3.30 2.98
CA LYS A 47 17.49 -2.29 2.31
C LYS A 47 18.00 -1.19 3.23
N GLY A 48 17.62 -1.22 4.51
CA GLY A 48 17.80 -0.11 5.43
C GLY A 48 16.76 1.00 5.22
N GLU A 49 16.55 1.81 6.25
CA GLU A 49 15.45 2.79 6.30
C GLU A 49 15.52 3.81 5.15
N GLN A 50 16.64 4.48 4.98
CA GLN A 50 16.80 5.54 3.98
C GLN A 50 16.52 5.03 2.56
N ARG A 51 17.11 3.90 2.17
CA ARG A 51 16.95 3.35 0.82
C ARG A 51 15.59 2.68 0.63
N GLY A 52 15.13 1.94 1.63
CA GLY A 52 13.82 1.29 1.63
C GLY A 52 12.70 2.31 1.45
N MET A 53 12.69 3.37 2.26
CA MET A 53 11.66 4.40 2.19
C MET A 53 11.72 5.22 0.91
N LEU A 54 12.92 5.57 0.42
CA LEU A 54 13.08 6.27 -0.86
C LEU A 54 12.43 5.50 -2.02
N GLU A 55 12.63 4.18 -2.08
CA GLU A 55 12.00 3.33 -3.10
C GLU A 55 10.49 3.16 -2.86
N MET A 56 10.04 3.16 -1.61
CA MET A 56 8.63 3.00 -1.26
C MET A 56 7.75 4.20 -1.65
N ARG A 57 8.29 5.42 -1.73
CA ARG A 57 7.53 6.63 -2.11
C ARG A 57 6.71 6.45 -3.40
N LYS A 58 7.28 5.79 -4.42
CA LYS A 58 6.59 5.52 -5.69
C LYS A 58 5.41 4.56 -5.52
N HIS A 59 5.52 3.60 -4.60
CA HIS A 59 4.48 2.63 -4.31
C HIS A 59 3.36 3.27 -3.49
N LEU A 60 3.71 4.06 -2.48
CA LEU A 60 2.77 4.82 -1.65
C LEU A 60 1.88 5.73 -2.51
N ALA A 61 2.47 6.48 -3.44
CA ALA A 61 1.73 7.34 -4.36
C ALA A 61 0.70 6.59 -5.22
N SER A 62 0.98 5.33 -5.56
CA SER A 62 0.07 4.45 -6.30
C SER A 62 -1.04 3.87 -5.42
N TYR A 63 -0.74 3.55 -4.15
CA TYR A 63 -1.73 2.96 -3.23
C TYR A 63 -2.84 3.93 -2.85
N VAL A 64 -2.51 5.22 -2.78
CA VAL A 64 -3.45 6.28 -2.41
C VAL A 64 -4.24 6.84 -3.60
N LYS A 65 -4.18 6.20 -4.77
CA LYS A 65 -4.91 6.68 -5.95
C LYS A 65 -6.39 6.32 -5.85
N GLY A 66 -7.26 7.28 -6.11
CA GLY A 66 -8.69 7.03 -6.38
C GLY A 66 -9.66 7.18 -5.21
N PHE A 67 -9.24 7.78 -4.09
CA PHE A 67 -10.15 8.14 -2.99
C PHE A 67 -10.12 9.65 -2.69
N ASP A 68 -11.11 10.15 -1.96
CA ASP A 68 -11.24 11.57 -1.63
C ASP A 68 -10.10 12.06 -0.73
N GLY A 69 -9.47 13.18 -1.09
CA GLY A 69 -8.27 13.66 -0.37
C GLY A 69 -6.95 13.01 -0.81
N ALA A 70 -6.98 12.09 -1.79
CA ALA A 70 -5.80 11.40 -2.32
C ALA A 70 -4.66 12.34 -2.78
N SER A 71 -4.96 13.56 -3.20
CA SER A 71 -3.92 14.52 -3.63
C SER A 71 -3.08 15.03 -2.47
N ALA A 72 -3.72 15.41 -1.36
CA ALA A 72 -3.05 15.86 -0.14
C ALA A 72 -2.21 14.72 0.45
N LEU A 73 -2.84 13.54 0.63
CA LEU A 73 -2.15 12.38 1.19
C LEU A 73 -0.96 11.94 0.33
N ARG A 74 -1.09 11.98 -1.00
CA ARG A 74 0.02 11.70 -1.91
C ARG A 74 1.17 12.69 -1.73
N SER A 75 0.87 13.96 -1.54
CA SER A 75 1.88 15.01 -1.40
C SER A 75 2.71 14.82 -0.13
N GLU A 76 2.09 14.36 0.95
CA GLU A 76 2.77 13.98 2.20
C GLU A 76 3.60 12.70 2.03
N LEU A 77 3.00 11.66 1.45
CA LEU A 77 3.63 10.34 1.32
C LEU A 77 4.84 10.30 0.38
N VAL A 78 4.94 11.19 -0.62
CA VAL A 78 6.13 11.24 -1.50
C VAL A 78 7.35 11.88 -0.84
N GLN A 79 7.19 12.48 0.35
CA GLN A 79 8.27 13.16 1.07
C GLN A 79 8.76 12.37 2.30
N VAL A 80 8.09 11.27 2.67
CA VAL A 80 8.44 10.47 3.85
C VAL A 80 9.85 9.87 3.77
N GLU A 81 10.56 9.89 4.88
CA GLU A 81 11.91 9.33 5.01
C GLU A 81 11.94 8.12 5.94
N ARG A 82 10.94 8.00 6.83
CA ARG A 82 10.87 6.97 7.86
C ARG A 82 9.56 6.22 7.85
N LEU A 83 9.59 4.98 8.32
CA LEU A 83 8.41 4.12 8.39
C LEU A 83 7.33 4.73 9.30
N GLU A 84 7.73 5.30 10.43
CA GLU A 84 6.80 5.86 11.41
C GLU A 84 6.00 7.03 10.83
N GLN A 85 6.59 7.81 9.92
CA GLN A 85 5.89 8.91 9.25
C GLN A 85 4.74 8.38 8.40
N VAL A 86 4.96 7.27 7.67
CA VAL A 86 3.90 6.62 6.90
C VAL A 86 2.79 6.13 7.83
N GLN A 87 3.15 5.52 8.95
CA GLN A 87 2.16 5.07 9.93
C GLN A 87 1.34 6.23 10.50
N SER A 88 1.97 7.34 10.87
CA SER A 88 1.25 8.53 11.37
C SER A 88 0.31 9.11 10.31
N ILE A 89 0.78 9.25 9.07
CA ILE A 89 -0.03 9.80 7.96
C ILE A 89 -1.22 8.90 7.65
N LEU A 90 -1.02 7.58 7.56
CA LEU A 90 -2.07 6.64 7.16
C LEU A 90 -3.08 6.37 8.28
N CYS A 91 -2.68 6.38 9.54
CA CYS A 91 -3.59 6.13 10.67
C CYS A 91 -4.36 7.39 11.12
N ALA A 92 -3.93 8.58 10.69
CA ALA A 92 -4.64 9.83 10.95
C ALA A 92 -5.68 10.18 9.86
N ALA A 93 -5.63 9.49 8.72
CA ALA A 93 -6.54 9.63 7.59
C ALA A 93 -7.76 8.71 7.72
#